data_AF-A0A842VZL0-F1
#
_entry.id   AF-A0A842VZL0-F1
#
_cell.length_a   1.000
_cell.length_b   1.000
_cell.length_c   1.000
_cell.angle_alpha   90.00
_cell.angle_beta   90.00
_cell.angle_gamma   90.00
#
_symmetry.space_group_name_H-M   'P 1'
#
loop_
_entity.id
_entity.type
_entity.pdbx_description
1 polymer ?
#
loop_
_entity_poly.entity_id
_entity_poly.type
_entity_poly.pdbx_seq_one_letter_code
_entity_poly.pdbx_strand_id
1 'polypeptide(L)'
;MSRFLDIISGNFEPTQLIIWIIVQFGLCILFIYIAYRFHIRDNPYSIMTHSISFLGSWIPTRNPRGWWNLSIALSILGIMFFPLHLYYHRRMALISEWAAWIGTILCFLGSIGVILVAIVPDNEGKNFFKDLKYGQVHNVVATIGFGGFGFGNLWYGLMFFYDAIWGKKLYSPGRFLPSFLILLIIVLIIAYTQLKWEKMCKTDDTKVPFPGEGIYSFPLWEWILATYLFLHIYYVLISLPNALP
;
A
#
# COMPACT_ATOMS: atom_id res chain seq x y z
N MET A 1 -8.81 -18.40 23.80
CA MET A 1 -9.15 -16.95 23.74
C MET A 1 -7.90 -16.07 23.87
N SER A 2 -6.94 -16.39 24.76
CA SER A 2 -5.65 -15.66 24.89
C SER A 2 -4.90 -15.53 23.56
N ARG A 3 -4.67 -16.65 22.85
CA ARG A 3 -3.89 -16.68 21.60
C ARG A 3 -4.39 -15.77 20.47
N PHE A 4 -5.69 -15.50 20.42
CA PHE A 4 -6.26 -14.61 19.39
C PHE A 4 -6.08 -13.13 19.76
N LEU A 5 -6.23 -12.80 21.04
CA LEU A 5 -5.95 -11.45 21.55
C LEU A 5 -4.46 -11.10 21.42
N ASP A 6 -3.59 -12.10 21.58
CA ASP A 6 -2.16 -11.95 21.33
C ASP A 6 -1.91 -11.53 19.88
N ILE A 7 -2.50 -12.24 18.91
CA ILE A 7 -2.40 -11.87 17.49
C ILE A 7 -2.89 -10.43 17.26
N ILE A 8 -4.10 -10.08 17.70
CA ILE A 8 -4.68 -8.73 17.48
C ILE A 8 -3.81 -7.62 18.10
N SER A 9 -3.17 -7.88 19.24
CA SER A 9 -2.28 -6.94 19.92
C SER A 9 -0.85 -6.89 19.35
N GLY A 10 -0.58 -7.62 18.27
CA GLY A 10 0.76 -7.69 17.65
C GLY A 10 1.76 -8.56 18.43
N ASN A 11 1.29 -9.39 19.36
CA ASN A 11 2.06 -10.34 20.19
C ASN A 11 2.27 -11.68 19.43
N PHE A 12 2.84 -11.64 18.22
CA PHE A 12 3.00 -12.85 17.42
C PHE A 12 4.12 -13.76 17.93
N GLU A 13 3.84 -15.07 18.00
CA GLU A 13 4.88 -16.10 17.89
C GLU A 13 5.42 -16.16 16.44
N PRO A 14 6.67 -16.62 16.22
CA PRO A 14 7.27 -16.69 14.89
C PRO A 14 6.39 -17.42 13.84
N THR A 15 5.83 -18.56 14.23
CA THR A 15 4.95 -19.38 13.37
C THR A 15 3.63 -18.68 13.10
N GLN A 16 3.08 -17.98 14.09
CA GLN A 16 1.84 -17.21 13.95
C GLN A 16 2.02 -16.04 12.98
N LEU A 17 3.14 -15.32 13.04
CA LEU A 17 3.45 -14.22 12.12
C LEU A 17 3.50 -14.71 10.66
N ILE A 18 4.22 -15.81 10.42
CA ILE A 18 4.34 -16.39 9.08
C ILE A 18 2.97 -16.85 8.56
N ILE A 19 2.20 -17.57 9.38
CA ILE A 19 0.85 -18.03 9.00
C ILE A 19 -0.05 -16.82 8.71
N TRP A 20 0.00 -15.77 9.52
CA TRP A 20 -0.79 -14.56 9.32
C TRP A 20 -0.48 -13.90 7.97
N ILE A 21 0.80 -13.72 7.65
CA ILE A 21 1.24 -13.16 6.37
C ILE A 21 0.81 -14.04 5.19
N ILE A 22 0.96 -15.36 5.30
CA ILE A 22 0.53 -16.30 4.24
C ILE A 22 -0.98 -16.22 4.02
N VAL A 23 -1.78 -16.18 5.09
CA VAL A 23 -3.23 -16.07 4.99
C VAL A 23 -3.63 -14.71 4.40
N GLN A 24 -3.04 -13.61 4.89
CA GLN A 24 -3.32 -12.27 4.38
C GLN A 24 -2.99 -12.16 2.88
N PHE A 25 -1.80 -12.63 2.47
CA PHE A 25 -1.38 -12.65 1.07
C PHE A 25 -2.27 -13.57 0.23
N GLY A 26 -2.55 -14.78 0.71
CA GLY A 26 -3.41 -15.74 0.03
C GLY A 26 -4.82 -15.24 -0.20
N LEU A 27 -5.43 -14.59 0.81
CA LEU A 27 -6.74 -13.95 0.68
C LEU A 27 -6.70 -12.82 -0.35
N CYS A 28 -5.70 -11.94 -0.29
CA CYS A 28 -5.54 -10.85 -1.25
C CYS A 28 -5.45 -11.38 -2.70
N ILE A 29 -4.58 -12.35 -2.95
CA ILE A 29 -4.41 -12.97 -4.28
C ILE A 29 -5.69 -13.68 -4.72
N LEU A 30 -6.35 -14.42 -3.83
CA LEU A 30 -7.60 -15.13 -4.14
C LEU A 30 -8.68 -14.15 -4.60
N PHE A 31 -8.92 -13.07 -3.86
CA PHE A 31 -9.96 -12.10 -4.21
C PHE A 31 -9.59 -11.28 -5.46
N ILE A 32 -8.32 -10.92 -5.65
CA ILE A 32 -7.85 -10.28 -6.89
C ILE A 32 -8.06 -11.23 -8.07
N TYR A 33 -7.74 -12.51 -7.93
CA TYR A 33 -7.95 -13.51 -8.97
C TYR A 33 -9.43 -13.67 -9.31
N ILE A 34 -10.31 -13.77 -8.31
CA ILE A 34 -11.76 -13.83 -8.50
C ILE A 34 -12.25 -12.58 -9.24
N ALA A 35 -11.84 -11.38 -8.80
CA ALA A 35 -12.19 -10.12 -9.46
C ALA A 35 -11.72 -10.12 -10.93
N TYR A 36 -10.48 -10.51 -11.19
CA TYR A 36 -9.91 -10.62 -12.54
C TYR A 36 -10.69 -11.58 -13.44
N ARG A 37 -11.08 -12.76 -12.92
CA ARG A 37 -11.84 -13.77 -13.69
C ARG A 37 -13.20 -13.27 -14.12
N PHE A 38 -13.87 -12.48 -13.28
CA PHE A 38 -15.11 -11.83 -13.70
C PHE A 38 -14.87 -10.61 -14.59
N HIS A 39 -13.75 -9.90 -14.41
CA HIS A 39 -13.41 -8.71 -15.18
C HIS A 39 -13.17 -9.02 -16.66
N ILE A 40 -12.28 -9.96 -16.99
CA ILE A 40 -11.86 -10.25 -18.38
C ILE A 40 -13.01 -10.69 -19.30
N ARG A 41 -14.04 -11.30 -18.73
CA ARG A 41 -15.16 -11.79 -19.52
C ARG A 41 -16.00 -10.65 -20.13
N ASP A 42 -16.11 -9.55 -19.39
CA ASP A 42 -17.06 -8.47 -19.71
C ASP A 42 -16.35 -7.18 -20.15
N ASN A 43 -15.08 -6.96 -19.77
CA ASN A 43 -14.29 -5.80 -20.19
C ASN A 43 -12.77 -6.11 -20.18
N PRO A 44 -11.98 -5.84 -21.23
CA PRO A 44 -10.53 -6.06 -21.18
C PRO A 44 -9.80 -4.99 -20.34
N TYR A 45 -9.65 -5.24 -19.03
CA TYR A 45 -8.77 -4.45 -18.16
C TYR A 45 -7.32 -4.53 -18.65
N SER A 46 -6.60 -3.42 -18.60
CA SER A 46 -5.17 -3.40 -18.81
C SER A 46 -4.50 -2.52 -17.77
N ILE A 47 -3.49 -3.07 -17.09
CA ILE A 47 -2.66 -2.36 -16.10
C ILE A 47 -1.91 -1.16 -16.68
N MET A 48 -1.89 -1.00 -18.00
CA MET A 48 -1.27 0.14 -18.69
C MET A 48 -2.25 1.29 -18.92
N THR A 49 -3.55 1.01 -18.88
CA THR A 49 -4.61 1.94 -19.31
C THR A 49 -5.64 2.22 -18.22
N HIS A 50 -5.76 1.33 -17.22
CA HIS A 50 -6.76 1.42 -16.16
C HIS A 50 -6.08 1.35 -14.81
N SER A 51 -6.24 2.39 -13.99
CA SER A 51 -5.81 2.38 -12.60
C SER A 51 -6.63 1.39 -11.78
N ILE A 52 -6.06 0.85 -10.71
CA ILE A 52 -6.76 0.00 -9.73
C ILE A 52 -7.91 0.79 -9.10
N SER A 53 -7.70 2.08 -8.88
CA SER A 53 -8.68 3.01 -8.29
C SER A 53 -10.02 3.13 -9.05
N PHE A 54 -10.03 2.78 -10.35
CA PHE A 54 -11.22 2.89 -11.20
C PHE A 54 -12.23 1.76 -10.98
N LEU A 55 -11.78 0.66 -10.38
CA LEU A 55 -12.60 -0.49 -10.04
C LEU A 55 -13.51 -0.15 -8.86
N GLY A 56 -14.82 -0.32 -9.04
CA GLY A 56 -15.86 0.06 -8.08
C GLY A 56 -16.61 1.35 -8.40
N SER A 57 -16.21 2.08 -9.45
CA SER A 57 -16.88 3.31 -9.86
C SER A 57 -18.39 3.13 -10.18
N TRP A 58 -19.12 4.21 -10.43
CA TRP A 58 -20.53 4.15 -10.85
C TRP A 58 -20.67 4.09 -12.37
N ILE A 59 -19.55 3.99 -13.09
CA ILE A 59 -19.51 3.92 -14.55
C ILE A 59 -19.66 2.45 -14.92
N PRO A 60 -20.78 2.00 -15.51
CA PRO A 60 -21.06 0.57 -15.70
C PRO A 60 -19.96 -0.17 -16.47
N THR A 61 -19.33 0.49 -17.44
CA THR A 61 -18.22 -0.11 -18.21
C THR A 61 -17.02 -0.41 -17.33
N ARG A 62 -16.72 0.39 -16.31
CA ARG A 62 -15.57 0.18 -15.41
C ARG A 62 -15.85 -0.84 -14.28
N ASN A 63 -17.06 -1.39 -14.21
CA ASN A 63 -17.55 -2.22 -13.09
C ASN A 63 -18.11 -3.54 -13.55
N PRO A 64 -17.25 -4.46 -14.01
CA PRO A 64 -17.70 -5.78 -14.36
C PRO A 64 -18.24 -6.50 -13.14
N ARG A 65 -18.96 -7.60 -13.39
CA ARG A 65 -19.46 -8.45 -12.31
C ARG A 65 -18.32 -8.79 -11.36
N GLY A 66 -18.59 -8.84 -10.06
CA GLY A 66 -17.57 -9.20 -9.07
C GLY A 66 -16.53 -8.14 -8.74
N TRP A 67 -16.63 -6.89 -9.23
CA TRP A 67 -15.73 -5.79 -8.82
C TRP A 67 -15.62 -5.62 -7.30
N TRP A 68 -16.71 -5.87 -6.57
CA TRP A 68 -16.78 -5.79 -5.11
C TRP A 68 -15.83 -6.77 -4.40
N ASN A 69 -15.36 -7.83 -5.08
CA ASN A 69 -14.33 -8.72 -4.52
C ASN A 69 -13.01 -7.97 -4.29
N LEU A 70 -12.68 -6.98 -5.12
CA LEU A 70 -11.51 -6.13 -4.90
C LEU A 70 -11.69 -5.26 -3.65
N SER A 71 -12.88 -4.68 -3.45
CA SER A 71 -13.20 -3.90 -2.25
C SER A 71 -13.08 -4.75 -0.99
N ILE A 72 -13.57 -6.00 -1.03
CA ILE A 72 -13.41 -6.96 0.07
C ILE A 72 -11.94 -7.28 0.29
N ALA A 73 -11.17 -7.54 -0.77
CA ALA A 73 -9.74 -7.84 -0.70
C ALA A 73 -8.97 -6.73 0.02
N LEU A 74 -9.14 -5.49 -0.44
CA LEU A 74 -8.45 -4.32 0.11
C LEU A 74 -8.89 -4.02 1.54
N SER A 75 -10.19 -4.20 1.85
CA SER A 75 -10.71 -4.01 3.21
C SER A 75 -10.11 -5.04 4.19
N ILE A 76 -10.13 -6.33 3.82
CA ILE A 76 -9.50 -7.39 4.61
C ILE A 76 -8.01 -7.10 4.77
N LEU A 77 -7.34 -6.72 3.69
CA LEU A 77 -5.92 -6.41 3.68
C LEU A 77 -5.58 -5.29 4.68
N GLY A 78 -6.29 -4.15 4.61
CA GLY A 78 -6.09 -3.03 5.51
C GLY A 78 -6.40 -3.38 6.97
N ILE A 79 -7.45 -4.16 7.24
CA ILE A 79 -7.77 -4.64 8.60
C ILE A 79 -6.65 -5.55 9.13
N MET A 80 -6.16 -6.48 8.31
CA MET A 80 -5.15 -7.45 8.70
C MET A 80 -3.74 -6.84 8.91
N PHE A 81 -3.51 -5.62 8.42
CA PHE A 81 -2.26 -4.89 8.66
C PHE A 81 -2.15 -4.28 10.06
N PHE A 82 -3.27 -3.98 10.76
CA PHE A 82 -3.21 -3.40 12.11
C PHE A 82 -2.39 -4.23 13.11
N PRO A 83 -2.64 -5.56 13.26
CA PRO A 83 -1.80 -6.41 14.09
C PRO A 83 -0.31 -6.39 13.71
N LEU A 84 -0.02 -6.37 12.41
CA LEU A 84 1.34 -6.36 11.89
C LEU A 84 2.07 -5.05 12.22
N HIS A 85 1.36 -3.92 12.17
CA HIS A 85 1.91 -2.63 12.56
C HIS A 85 2.16 -2.53 14.06
N LEU A 86 1.30 -3.14 14.90
CA LEU A 86 1.57 -3.27 16.34
C LEU A 86 2.78 -4.16 16.61
N TYR A 87 2.94 -5.26 15.88
CA TYR A 87 4.16 -6.07 15.95
C TYR A 87 5.39 -5.24 15.58
N TYR A 88 5.31 -4.50 14.47
CA TYR A 88 6.41 -3.64 14.01
C TYR A 88 6.76 -2.57 15.05
N HIS A 89 5.74 -1.88 15.58
CA HIS A 89 5.87 -0.89 16.64
C HIS A 89 6.72 -1.40 17.80
N ARG A 90 6.40 -2.58 18.33
CA ARG A 90 7.07 -3.14 19.51
C ARG A 90 8.54 -3.41 19.29
N ARG A 91 8.93 -3.78 18.06
CA ARG A 91 10.34 -3.96 17.70
C ARG A 91 11.03 -2.61 17.59
N MET A 92 10.42 -1.66 16.90
CA MET A 92 11.00 -0.34 16.69
C MET A 92 11.06 0.50 17.98
N ALA A 93 10.17 0.25 18.94
CA ALA A 93 10.17 0.91 20.24
C ALA A 93 11.44 0.63 21.05
N LEU A 94 12.17 -0.46 20.76
CA LEU A 94 13.47 -0.74 21.37
C LEU A 94 14.57 0.25 20.95
N ILE A 95 14.45 0.81 19.74
CA ILE A 95 15.33 1.89 19.26
C ILE A 95 14.87 3.21 19.89
N SER A 96 13.59 3.53 19.70
CA SER A 96 12.96 4.77 20.18
C SER A 96 11.44 4.63 20.18
N GLU A 97 10.83 4.70 21.36
CA GLU A 97 9.38 4.56 21.54
C GLU A 97 8.58 5.66 20.85
N TRP A 98 8.99 6.93 21.00
CA TRP A 98 8.29 8.05 20.38
C TRP A 98 8.32 7.96 18.84
N ALA A 99 9.49 7.59 18.29
CA ALA A 99 9.64 7.46 16.85
C ALA A 99 8.85 6.26 16.33
N ALA A 100 8.79 5.17 17.10
CA ALA A 100 7.98 4.01 16.77
C ALA A 100 6.48 4.37 16.69
N TRP A 101 5.97 5.21 17.60
CA TRP A 101 4.59 5.70 17.54
C TRP A 101 4.29 6.50 16.28
N ILE A 102 5.18 7.39 15.85
CA ILE A 102 5.00 8.15 14.59
C ILE A 102 4.88 7.20 13.40
N GLY A 103 5.81 6.25 13.26
CA GLY A 103 5.74 5.24 12.20
C GLY A 103 4.45 4.41 12.25
N THR A 104 4.00 4.07 13.47
CA THR A 104 2.78 3.27 13.68
C THR A 104 1.54 4.03 13.27
N ILE A 105 1.41 5.30 13.65
CA ILE A 105 0.30 6.17 13.29
C ILE A 105 0.24 6.35 11.77
N LEU A 106 1.38 6.60 11.12
CA LEU A 106 1.45 6.71 9.66
C LEU A 106 1.00 5.42 8.97
N CYS A 107 1.47 4.26 9.44
CA CYS A 107 1.06 2.96 8.90
C CYS A 107 -0.41 2.63 9.16
N PHE A 108 -0.96 3.02 10.32
CA PHE A 108 -2.40 2.92 10.61
C PHE A 108 -3.22 3.80 9.67
N LEU A 109 -2.79 5.05 9.43
CA LEU A 109 -3.41 5.91 8.43
C LEU A 109 -3.34 5.28 7.03
N GLY A 110 -2.23 4.62 6.68
CA GLY A 110 -2.10 3.84 5.45
C GLY A 110 -3.13 2.71 5.36
N SER A 111 -3.28 1.93 6.43
CA SER A 111 -4.26 0.84 6.53
C SER A 111 -5.70 1.34 6.41
N ILE A 112 -6.03 2.43 7.11
CA ILE A 112 -7.33 3.10 6.99
C ILE A 112 -7.55 3.61 5.57
N GLY A 113 -6.53 4.24 4.97
CA GLY A 113 -6.59 4.72 3.60
C GLY A 113 -6.87 3.61 2.60
N VAL A 114 -6.25 2.43 2.73
CA VAL A 114 -6.54 1.27 1.89
C VAL A 114 -7.99 0.79 2.04
N ILE A 115 -8.51 0.72 3.27
CA ILE A 115 -9.93 0.38 3.51
C ILE A 115 -10.84 1.43 2.86
N LEU A 116 -10.52 2.71 3.01
CA LEU A 116 -11.32 3.80 2.46
C LEU A 116 -11.27 3.83 0.93
N VAL A 117 -10.12 3.59 0.30
CA VAL A 117 -9.99 3.45 -1.17
C VAL A 117 -10.88 2.32 -1.68
N ALA A 118 -10.99 1.23 -0.91
CA ALA A 118 -11.83 0.10 -1.25
C ALA A 118 -13.33 0.43 -1.31
N ILE A 119 -13.77 1.41 -0.52
CA ILE A 119 -15.19 1.82 -0.36
C ILE A 119 -15.50 3.08 -1.16
N VAL A 120 -14.51 3.93 -1.40
CA VAL A 120 -14.61 5.20 -2.13
C VAL A 120 -13.81 5.09 -3.43
N PRO A 121 -14.35 4.44 -4.46
CA PRO A 121 -13.67 4.31 -5.76
C PRO A 121 -13.66 5.65 -6.51
N ASP A 122 -12.71 5.80 -7.43
CA ASP A 122 -12.61 7.03 -8.21
C ASP A 122 -13.79 7.13 -9.18
N ASN A 123 -14.55 8.21 -9.02
CA ASN A 123 -15.77 8.47 -9.75
C ASN A 123 -15.68 9.85 -10.38
N GLU A 124 -15.07 9.85 -11.56
CA GLU A 124 -14.95 11.04 -12.40
C GLU A 124 -16.31 11.72 -12.59
N GLY A 125 -16.34 13.03 -12.36
CA GLY A 125 -17.48 13.89 -12.71
C GLY A 125 -18.73 13.80 -11.84
N LYS A 126 -18.82 12.91 -10.84
CA LYS A 126 -19.97 12.87 -9.92
C LYS A 126 -19.75 13.74 -8.68
N ASN A 127 -20.78 14.49 -8.30
CA ASN A 127 -20.79 15.24 -7.05
C ASN A 127 -20.96 14.28 -5.87
N PHE A 128 -20.10 14.41 -4.86
CA PHE A 128 -20.17 13.71 -3.58
C PHE A 128 -21.11 14.43 -2.62
N PHE A 129 -20.83 15.72 -2.37
CA PHE A 129 -21.66 16.59 -1.54
C PHE A 129 -21.42 18.05 -1.92
N LYS A 130 -22.47 18.77 -2.33
CA LYS A 130 -22.36 20.14 -2.88
C LYS A 130 -21.33 20.19 -4.02
N ASP A 131 -20.31 21.04 -3.90
CA ASP A 131 -19.26 21.25 -4.91
C ASP A 131 -18.10 20.24 -4.80
N LEU A 132 -18.11 19.36 -3.79
CA LEU A 132 -17.09 18.34 -3.62
C LEU A 132 -17.35 17.18 -4.58
N LYS A 133 -16.39 16.87 -5.47
CA LYS A 133 -16.48 15.76 -6.43
C LYS A 133 -15.99 14.46 -5.79
N TYR A 134 -16.60 13.32 -6.12
CA TYR A 134 -16.17 12.01 -5.62
C TYR A 134 -14.69 11.73 -5.93
N GLY A 135 -14.21 12.08 -7.13
CA GLY A 135 -12.79 11.90 -7.48
C GLY A 135 -11.84 12.71 -6.59
N GLN A 136 -12.25 13.87 -6.08
CA GLN A 136 -11.44 14.62 -5.11
C GLN A 136 -11.37 13.89 -3.76
N VAL A 137 -12.49 13.32 -3.31
CA VAL A 137 -12.51 12.51 -2.08
C VAL A 137 -11.63 11.28 -2.24
N HIS A 138 -11.74 10.58 -3.37
CA HIS A 138 -10.90 9.44 -3.69
C HIS A 138 -9.41 9.83 -3.66
N ASN A 139 -9.02 10.92 -4.31
CA ASN A 139 -7.63 11.37 -4.33
C ASN A 139 -7.08 11.68 -2.93
N VAL A 140 -7.88 12.28 -2.05
CA VAL A 140 -7.49 12.52 -0.66
C VAL A 140 -7.29 11.19 0.07
N VAL A 141 -8.23 10.26 -0.07
CA VAL A 141 -8.19 8.95 0.56
C VAL A 141 -7.02 8.09 0.06
N ALA A 142 -6.77 8.07 -1.26
CA ALA A 142 -5.62 7.43 -1.87
C ALA A 142 -4.31 8.05 -1.39
N THR A 143 -4.26 9.38 -1.25
CA THR A 143 -3.11 10.10 -0.67
C THR A 143 -2.86 9.69 0.78
N ILE A 144 -3.91 9.51 1.59
CA ILE A 144 -3.79 8.99 2.97
C ILE A 144 -3.26 7.55 2.96
N GLY A 145 -3.76 6.70 2.05
CA GLY A 145 -3.32 5.30 1.93
C GLY A 145 -1.85 5.17 1.52
N PHE A 146 -1.51 5.69 0.33
CA PHE A 146 -0.15 5.64 -0.20
C PHE A 146 0.84 6.47 0.61
N GLY A 147 0.43 7.68 1.03
CA GLY A 147 1.25 8.55 1.88
C GLY A 147 1.48 7.93 3.26
N GLY A 148 0.44 7.39 3.89
CA GLY A 148 0.54 6.73 5.19
C GLY A 148 1.49 5.54 5.17
N PHE A 149 1.28 4.58 4.26
CA PHE A 149 2.20 3.44 4.14
C PHE A 149 3.59 3.86 3.66
N GLY A 150 3.68 4.74 2.67
CA GLY A 150 4.96 5.19 2.10
C GLY A 150 5.81 5.90 3.15
N PHE A 151 5.28 6.96 3.76
CA PHE A 151 5.99 7.70 4.80
C PHE A 151 6.19 6.88 6.07
N GLY A 152 5.23 6.06 6.49
CA GLY A 152 5.38 5.18 7.65
C GLY A 152 6.53 4.18 7.49
N ASN A 153 6.63 3.52 6.32
CA ASN A 153 7.73 2.62 6.03
C ASN A 153 9.06 3.38 5.91
N LEU A 154 9.11 4.48 5.15
CA LEU A 154 10.34 5.29 5.06
C LEU A 154 10.81 5.77 6.44
N TRP A 155 9.88 6.15 7.32
CA TRP A 155 10.17 6.54 8.70
C TRP A 155 10.80 5.39 9.49
N TYR A 156 10.26 4.18 9.40
CA TYR A 156 10.91 3.01 10.02
C TYR A 156 12.26 2.68 9.37
N GLY A 157 12.43 2.92 8.08
CA GLY A 157 13.72 2.85 7.39
C GLY A 157 14.75 3.80 8.00
N LEU A 158 14.35 5.04 8.28
CA LEU A 158 15.18 6.02 8.99
C LEU A 158 15.53 5.56 10.41
N MET A 159 14.61 4.90 11.11
CA MET A 159 14.90 4.33 12.43
C MET A 159 15.94 3.21 12.36
N PHE A 160 15.87 2.32 11.36
CA PHE A 160 16.91 1.30 11.17
C PHE A 160 18.27 1.92 10.81
N PHE A 161 18.26 2.94 9.96
CA PHE A 161 19.48 3.68 9.61
C PHE A 161 20.06 4.38 10.85
N TYR A 162 19.21 4.96 11.69
CA TYR A 162 19.62 5.55 12.95
C TYR A 162 20.26 4.52 13.89
N ASP A 163 19.61 3.35 14.08
CA ASP A 163 20.13 2.27 14.92
C ASP A 163 21.48 1.75 14.43
N ALA A 164 21.67 1.68 13.11
CA ALA A 164 22.90 1.22 12.48
C ALA A 164 24.11 2.12 12.76
N ILE A 165 23.91 3.45 12.74
CA ILE A 165 25.01 4.43 12.81
C ILE A 165 25.18 4.97 14.22
N TRP A 166 24.09 5.37 14.87
CA TRP A 166 24.12 6.11 16.14
C TRP A 166 23.48 5.35 17.30
N GLY A 167 22.65 4.34 17.04
CA GLY A 167 21.92 3.61 18.06
C GLY A 167 22.67 2.42 18.66
N LYS A 168 21.89 1.50 19.24
CA LYS A 168 22.39 0.33 19.97
C LYS A 168 22.81 -0.81 19.04
N LYS A 169 22.61 -0.66 17.72
CA LYS A 169 22.88 -1.68 16.69
C LYS A 169 22.11 -2.97 16.96
N LEU A 170 20.85 -2.82 17.36
CA LEU A 170 19.92 -3.93 17.59
C LEU A 170 19.66 -4.71 16.31
N TYR A 171 19.70 -4.04 15.16
CA TYR A 171 19.37 -4.61 13.86
C TYR A 171 20.53 -4.55 12.88
N SER A 172 20.74 -5.66 12.15
CA SER A 172 21.75 -5.73 11.11
C SER A 172 21.31 -4.95 9.85
N PRO A 173 22.03 -3.91 9.42
CA PRO A 173 21.61 -3.09 8.27
C PRO A 173 21.49 -3.89 6.98
N GLY A 174 22.37 -4.89 6.80
CA GLY A 174 22.38 -5.75 5.60
C GLY A 174 21.09 -6.55 5.41
N ARG A 175 20.29 -6.76 6.47
CA ARG A 175 18.99 -7.45 6.35
C ARG A 175 17.89 -6.55 5.82
N PHE A 176 17.84 -5.27 6.24
CA PHE A 176 16.70 -4.40 5.97
C PHE A 176 16.97 -3.37 4.88
N LEU A 177 18.19 -2.84 4.82
CA LEU A 177 18.57 -1.73 3.95
C LEU A 177 18.30 -2.00 2.45
N PRO A 178 18.56 -3.20 1.88
CA PRO A 178 18.27 -3.45 0.48
C PRO A 178 16.80 -3.20 0.12
N SER A 179 15.88 -3.60 1.00
CA SER A 179 14.44 -3.45 0.75
C SER A 179 14.00 -1.99 0.81
N PHE A 180 14.58 -1.17 1.70
CA PHE A 180 14.32 0.28 1.73
C PHE A 180 14.93 1.00 0.53
N LEU A 181 16.12 0.60 0.07
CA LEU A 181 16.74 1.18 -1.12
C LEU A 181 15.92 0.91 -2.38
N ILE A 182 15.41 -0.31 -2.56
CA ILE A 182 14.51 -0.62 -3.68
C ILE A 182 13.23 0.19 -3.58
N LEU A 183 12.64 0.36 -2.38
CA LEU A 183 11.46 1.21 -2.19
C LEU A 183 11.73 2.64 -2.66
N LEU A 184 12.85 3.22 -2.20
CA LEU A 184 13.26 4.57 -2.55
C LEU A 184 13.49 4.72 -4.06
N ILE A 185 14.15 3.75 -4.68
CA ILE A 185 14.38 3.73 -6.14
C ILE A 185 13.05 3.72 -6.89
N ILE A 186 12.10 2.86 -6.49
CA ILE A 186 10.76 2.83 -7.11
C ILE A 186 10.09 4.20 -6.99
N VAL A 187 10.05 4.79 -5.79
CA VAL A 187 9.44 6.11 -5.57
C VAL A 187 10.09 7.19 -6.43
N LEU A 188 11.43 7.20 -6.52
CA LEU A 188 12.16 8.17 -7.33
C LEU A 188 11.89 8.00 -8.84
N ILE A 189 11.82 6.76 -9.34
CA ILE A 189 11.51 6.50 -10.75
C ILE A 189 10.06 6.91 -11.05
N ILE A 190 9.11 6.64 -10.15
CA ILE A 190 7.73 7.10 -10.28
C ILE A 190 7.70 8.63 -10.37
N ALA A 191 8.30 9.33 -9.41
CA ALA A 191 8.34 10.79 -9.43
C ALA A 191 8.97 11.34 -10.72
N TYR A 192 10.10 10.79 -11.15
CA TYR A 192 10.78 11.17 -12.39
C TYR A 192 9.90 10.97 -13.63
N THR A 193 9.30 9.78 -13.77
CA THR A 193 8.47 9.45 -14.93
C THR A 193 7.22 10.31 -15.00
N GLN A 194 6.52 10.52 -13.87
CA GLN A 194 5.31 11.35 -13.82
C GLN A 194 5.60 12.83 -14.12
N LEU A 195 6.66 13.40 -13.53
CA LEU A 195 7.07 14.78 -13.82
C LEU A 195 7.49 14.98 -15.28
N LYS A 196 8.20 14.01 -15.84
CA LYS A 196 8.62 14.05 -17.25
C LYS A 196 7.43 13.95 -18.19
N TRP A 197 6.46 13.09 -17.89
CA TRP A 197 5.23 12.96 -18.68
C TRP A 197 4.42 14.25 -18.68
N GLU A 198 4.21 14.85 -17.50
CA GLU A 198 3.51 16.13 -17.37
C GLU A 198 4.19 17.22 -18.21
N LYS A 199 5.52 17.28 -18.20
CA LYS A 199 6.27 18.21 -19.03
C LYS A 199 6.06 17.96 -20.53
N MET A 200 6.03 16.70 -20.96
CA MET A 200 5.78 16.34 -22.37
C MET A 200 4.37 16.75 -22.82
N CYS A 201 3.35 16.52 -21.99
CA CYS A 201 1.97 16.91 -22.28
C CYS A 201 1.78 18.44 -22.36
N LYS A 202 2.57 19.22 -21.61
CA LYS A 202 2.57 20.69 -21.73
C LYS A 202 3.18 21.21 -23.02
N THR A 203 3.99 20.39 -23.71
CA THR A 203 4.70 20.77 -24.95
C THR A 203 4.07 20.18 -26.21
N ASP A 204 3.28 19.13 -26.08
CA ASP A 204 2.70 18.37 -27.19
C ASP A 204 1.23 18.07 -26.89
N ASP A 205 0.34 18.86 -27.48
CA ASP A 205 -1.12 18.77 -27.29
C ASP A 205 -1.72 17.46 -27.82
N THR A 206 -0.96 16.66 -28.57
CA THR A 206 -1.43 15.33 -29.01
C THR A 206 -1.38 14.30 -27.89
N LYS A 207 -0.68 14.59 -26.78
CA LYS A 207 -0.51 13.65 -25.66
C LYS A 207 -1.61 13.81 -24.62
N VAL A 208 -2.22 12.70 -24.24
CA VAL A 208 -3.21 12.68 -23.18
C VAL A 208 -2.51 12.67 -21.81
N PRO A 209 -2.79 13.63 -20.90
CA PRO A 209 -2.10 13.73 -19.61
C PRO A 209 -2.27 12.50 -18.70
N PHE A 210 -3.39 11.80 -18.79
CA PHE A 210 -3.69 10.61 -17.99
C PHE A 210 -4.38 9.56 -18.86
N PRO A 211 -4.07 8.24 -18.73
CA PRO A 211 -3.23 7.57 -17.72
C PRO A 211 -1.72 7.61 -17.99
N GLY A 212 -1.28 8.21 -19.11
CA GLY A 212 0.08 8.13 -19.60
C GLY A 212 0.36 6.86 -20.39
N GLU A 213 1.49 6.82 -21.10
CA GLU A 213 1.84 5.76 -22.05
C GLU A 213 3.14 5.04 -21.68
N GLY A 214 3.19 3.72 -21.87
CA GLY A 214 4.40 2.93 -21.65
C GLY A 214 4.95 3.10 -20.22
N ILE A 215 6.23 3.44 -20.11
CA ILE A 215 6.89 3.69 -18.81
C ILE A 215 6.38 4.95 -18.09
N TYR A 216 5.59 5.79 -18.76
CA TYR A 216 4.97 6.96 -18.14
C TYR A 216 3.56 6.66 -17.59
N SER A 217 3.03 5.46 -17.84
CA SER A 217 1.73 5.01 -17.37
C SER A 217 1.66 5.04 -15.83
N PHE A 218 0.77 5.87 -15.29
CA PHE A 218 0.50 5.91 -13.85
C PHE A 218 -0.04 4.57 -13.32
N PRO A 219 -1.02 3.91 -13.98
CA PRO A 219 -1.49 2.58 -13.59
C PRO A 219 -0.37 1.52 -13.45
N LEU A 220 0.61 1.51 -14.35
CA LEU A 220 1.74 0.59 -14.26
C LEU A 220 2.52 0.79 -12.95
N TRP A 221 2.84 2.04 -12.65
CA TRP A 221 3.59 2.40 -11.46
C TRP A 221 2.81 2.21 -10.16
N GLU A 222 1.49 2.43 -10.20
CA GLU A 222 0.58 2.12 -9.10
C GLU A 222 0.67 0.63 -8.73
N TRP A 223 0.57 -0.28 -9.72
CA TRP A 223 0.71 -1.72 -9.49
C TRP A 223 2.08 -2.12 -8.96
N ILE A 224 3.16 -1.57 -9.53
CA ILE A 224 4.53 -1.84 -9.08
C ILE A 224 4.71 -1.39 -7.63
N LEU A 225 4.32 -0.15 -7.31
CA LEU A 225 4.46 0.41 -5.97
C LEU A 225 3.63 -0.37 -4.96
N ALA A 226 2.34 -0.61 -5.23
CA ALA A 226 1.46 -1.33 -4.31
C ALA A 226 1.98 -2.75 -4.03
N THR A 227 2.34 -3.49 -5.09
CA THR A 227 2.87 -4.85 -4.96
C THR A 227 4.16 -4.86 -4.15
N TYR A 228 5.10 -3.98 -4.50
CA TYR A 228 6.38 -3.91 -3.82
C TYR A 228 6.22 -3.49 -2.35
N LEU A 229 5.36 -2.52 -2.05
CA LEU A 229 5.12 -2.03 -0.70
C LEU A 229 4.61 -3.14 0.23
N PHE A 230 3.70 -4.00 -0.24
CA PHE A 230 3.23 -5.14 0.55
C PHE A 230 4.32 -6.18 0.77
N LEU A 231 5.07 -6.54 -0.28
CA LEU A 231 6.19 -7.49 -0.16
C LEU A 231 7.29 -6.95 0.75
N HIS A 232 7.58 -5.65 0.66
CA HIS A 232 8.52 -4.93 1.51
C HIS A 232 8.12 -5.05 2.99
N ILE A 233 6.87 -4.73 3.32
CA ILE A 233 6.35 -4.83 4.70
C ILE A 233 6.52 -6.27 5.20
N TYR A 234 6.07 -7.27 4.46
CA TYR A 234 6.20 -8.68 4.88
C TYR A 234 7.65 -9.10 5.08
N TYR A 235 8.53 -8.75 4.13
CA TYR A 235 9.95 -9.06 4.22
C TYR A 235 10.59 -8.45 5.47
N VAL A 236 10.31 -7.18 5.75
CA VAL A 236 10.85 -6.48 6.92
C VAL A 236 10.32 -7.11 8.22
N LEU A 237 9.02 -7.39 8.32
CA LEU A 237 8.41 -7.97 9.51
C LEU A 237 8.97 -9.36 9.84
N ILE A 238 9.16 -10.21 8.83
CA ILE A 238 9.75 -11.56 9.00
C ILE A 238 11.23 -11.47 9.35
N SER A 239 11.93 -10.43 8.88
CA SER A 239 13.35 -10.22 9.16
C SER A 239 13.62 -9.68 10.57
N LEU A 240 12.61 -9.14 11.25
CA LEU A 240 12.72 -8.68 12.63
C LEU A 240 12.86 -9.88 13.60
N PRO A 241 13.72 -9.77 14.63
CA PRO A 241 13.88 -10.81 15.64
C PRO A 241 12.60 -10.99 16.44
N ASN A 242 12.20 -12.24 16.68
CA ASN A 242 10.99 -12.58 17.43
C ASN A 242 11.16 -12.49 18.95
N ALA A 243 12.36 -12.71 19.48
CA ALA A 243 12.65 -12.43 20.88
C ALA A 243 13.00 -10.94 21.04
N LEU A 244 12.37 -10.26 22.01
CA LEU A 244 12.85 -8.97 22.48
C LEU A 244 14.01 -9.25 23.45
N PRO A 245 15.11 -8.48 23.42
CA PRO A 245 16.19 -8.58 24.39
C PRO A 245 15.74 -8.17 25.80
#